data_AF-A0A0V1M8E1-F1
#
_entry.id   AF-A0A0V1M8E1-F1
#
_cell.length_a   1.000
_cell.length_b   1.000
_cell.length_c   1.000
_cell.angle_alpha   90.00
_cell.angle_beta   90.00
_cell.angle_gamma   90.00
#
_symmetry.space_group_name_H-M   'P 1'
#
loop_
_entity.id
_entity.type
_entity.pdbx_description
1 polymer ?
#
loop_
_entity_poly.entity_id
_entity_poly.type
_entity_poly.pdbx_seq_one_letter_code
_entity_poly.pdbx_strand_id
1 'polypeptide(L)'
;MALSRISSLYFRSRCGLVMQNAFSSSQDRYVIILPEIPDATAQTNSLMSVVHGNDLPPFDKLSTRESADACAKLALEFEAWMQEHGSSFNSENHVCNFENVIDKVEMHLAPMQFAWNTFRHLAGVRSFDPNLMARFKGLQNLVTRARIHRFNNHRFSTAVMDLSHDKNLNSVQLILIKKYIREMQLNGLGLSDKNHKWLEEYRRRIYDSVFKFRLKQAAVKRLSEQVEMMQPLAARQDALRSPLKPWDLDYYARKLVEHDYNIDFWQAAEYFPYMQFLSNVFELIKRLFDITFTSVNGEATVWDKEVQLFEVTDEKARSTIVGHTPVVYLNLNLSSECLKTGMPALLHWDHVVQFFREIGKSMQILLSQANYSELASGEGIERDCIMMYSFFFEHLFMRPDCLAELSKHYRTNEKLSKNESANFIHAIREMQIPALVQNILLSEFDLLIHKSSIKFWFDIYRELSRQYFPYGWEKGDYLPCNSSIVVDEQIASSYYRQLLSEIIACDLINDIGENTQINSAEFVNFCKKFKNCYLLSDGSMKQLEMYRSFAKRESPSVNAFLNFRRLVKQTVHN
;
A
#
# COMPACT_ATOMS: atom_id res chain seq x y z
N MET A 1 -40.04 35.86 -0.11
CA MET A 1 -40.24 34.40 0.06
C MET A 1 -39.13 33.64 -0.68
N ALA A 2 -37.91 33.68 -0.17
CA ALA A 2 -36.74 33.05 -0.78
C ALA A 2 -35.85 32.47 0.33
N LEU A 3 -36.28 31.36 0.94
CA LEU A 3 -35.57 30.67 2.02
C LEU A 3 -35.82 29.15 2.00
N SER A 4 -35.97 28.55 0.82
CA SER A 4 -36.15 27.10 0.70
C SER A 4 -35.43 26.52 -0.50
N ARG A 5 -34.11 26.28 -0.36
CA ARG A 5 -33.34 25.29 -1.15
C ARG A 5 -31.87 25.17 -0.69
N ILE A 6 -31.63 25.15 0.62
CA ILE A 6 -30.39 24.62 1.21
C ILE A 6 -30.77 23.30 1.88
N SER A 7 -30.93 22.23 1.09
CA SER A 7 -31.44 20.93 1.58
C SER A 7 -30.38 19.83 1.64
N SER A 8 -29.13 20.17 2.02
CA SER A 8 -28.12 19.14 2.31
C SER A 8 -27.09 19.51 3.39
N LEU A 9 -27.40 20.49 4.26
CA LEU A 9 -26.72 20.59 5.56
C LEU A 9 -27.32 19.55 6.50
N TYR A 10 -26.73 18.35 6.55
CA TYR A 10 -27.05 17.36 7.58
C TYR A 10 -26.56 17.87 8.95
N PHE A 11 -27.39 18.65 9.65
CA PHE A 11 -27.19 18.95 11.06
C PHE A 11 -27.45 17.69 11.89
N ARG A 12 -26.40 17.01 12.36
CA ARG A 12 -26.53 16.04 13.45
C ARG A 12 -26.41 16.77 14.77
N SER A 13 -27.54 17.12 15.39
CA SER A 13 -27.57 17.55 16.79
C SER A 13 -27.24 16.36 17.68
N ARG A 14 -26.10 16.39 18.38
CA ARG A 14 -25.84 15.52 19.53
C ARG A 14 -25.95 16.37 20.79
N CYS A 15 -26.84 16.00 21.71
CA CYS A 15 -26.85 16.59 23.05
C CYS A 15 -25.56 16.20 23.78
N GLY A 16 -24.75 17.19 24.14
CA GLY A 16 -23.57 17.03 24.99
C GLY A 16 -23.80 17.62 26.38
N LEU A 17 -23.24 16.95 27.39
CA LEU A 17 -23.21 17.21 28.84
C LEU A 17 -23.54 18.64 29.33
N VAL A 18 -24.31 18.71 30.43
CA VAL A 18 -24.54 19.93 31.21
C VAL A 18 -23.21 20.46 31.74
N MET A 19 -22.75 21.62 31.23
CA MET A 19 -21.58 22.32 31.76
C MET A 19 -22.01 23.25 32.89
N GLN A 20 -21.84 22.85 34.15
CA GLN A 20 -22.24 23.66 35.31
C GLN A 20 -21.38 24.93 35.52
N ASN A 21 -20.16 25.00 34.98
CA ASN A 21 -19.18 26.05 35.34
C ASN A 21 -18.48 26.76 34.16
N ALA A 22 -18.93 26.62 32.91
CA ALA A 22 -18.21 27.21 31.76
C ALA A 22 -18.41 28.72 31.58
N PHE A 23 -19.45 29.32 32.18
CA PHE A 23 -19.77 30.74 32.02
C PHE A 23 -20.13 31.37 33.37
N SER A 24 -19.47 32.46 33.73
CA SER A 24 -19.56 33.14 35.04
C SER A 24 -20.77 34.08 35.19
N SER A 25 -21.91 33.80 34.54
CA SER A 25 -23.09 34.69 34.58
C SER A 25 -24.36 33.99 35.07
N SER A 26 -25.18 34.69 35.85
CA SER A 26 -26.38 34.19 36.53
C SER A 26 -27.65 34.06 35.66
N GLN A 27 -27.53 33.93 34.34
CA GLN A 27 -28.66 33.78 33.41
C GLN A 27 -28.60 32.44 32.66
N ASP A 28 -29.77 31.82 32.45
CA ASP A 28 -29.90 30.61 31.63
C ASP A 28 -29.47 30.90 30.19
N ARG A 29 -28.47 30.17 29.70
CA ARG A 29 -27.94 30.32 28.32
C ARG A 29 -28.02 29.01 27.56
N TYR A 30 -28.49 29.11 26.32
CA TYR A 30 -28.36 28.04 25.33
C TYR A 30 -27.09 28.27 24.51
N VAL A 31 -26.23 27.25 24.41
CA VAL A 31 -24.97 27.32 23.67
C VAL A 31 -25.09 26.48 22.41
N ILE A 32 -24.85 27.09 21.26
CA ILE A 32 -24.72 26.40 19.97
C ILE A 32 -23.25 26.49 19.56
N ILE A 33 -22.61 25.34 19.41
CA ILE A 33 -21.24 25.25 18.87
C ILE A 33 -21.38 24.91 17.38
N LEU A 34 -20.95 25.82 16.52
CA LEU A 34 -20.96 25.65 15.08
C LEU A 34 -19.57 25.20 14.61
N PRO A 35 -19.48 24.42 13.52
CA PRO A 35 -18.19 24.11 12.91
C PRO A 35 -17.55 25.39 12.36
N GLU A 36 -16.27 25.58 12.63
CA GLU A 36 -15.47 26.66 12.06
C GLU A 36 -14.94 26.24 10.69
N ILE A 37 -15.16 27.07 9.66
CA ILE A 37 -14.51 26.91 8.36
C ILE A 37 -13.16 27.60 8.47
N PRO A 38 -12.03 26.93 8.15
CA PRO A 38 -10.74 27.59 8.19
C PRO A 38 -10.70 28.81 7.24
N ASP A 39 -10.22 29.95 7.73
CA ASP A 39 -9.98 31.17 6.94
C ASP A 39 -8.69 31.08 6.11
N ALA A 40 -8.21 29.87 5.84
CA ALA A 40 -7.00 29.61 5.06
C ALA A 40 -7.18 30.08 3.61
N THR A 41 -6.19 30.82 3.11
CA THR A 41 -6.07 31.30 1.72
C THR A 41 -4.66 31.10 1.21
N ALA A 42 -4.43 31.22 -0.10
CA ALA A 42 -3.08 31.18 -0.68
C ALA A 42 -2.13 32.26 -0.14
N GLN A 43 -2.65 33.34 0.47
CA GLN A 43 -1.81 34.38 1.12
C GLN A 43 -1.49 34.06 2.59
N THR A 44 -2.35 33.29 3.26
CA THR A 44 -2.29 33.06 4.71
C THR A 44 -1.85 31.65 5.09
N ASN A 45 -1.82 30.72 4.13
CA ASN A 45 -1.46 29.32 4.33
C ASN A 45 -0.45 28.88 3.27
N SER A 46 0.74 28.46 3.71
CA SER A 46 1.86 28.14 2.83
C SER A 46 1.66 26.88 2.00
N LEU A 47 0.77 25.97 2.41
CA LEU A 47 0.43 24.80 1.59
C LEU A 47 -0.51 25.20 0.45
N MET A 48 -1.49 26.07 0.72
CA MET A 48 -2.42 26.56 -0.31
C MET A 48 -1.72 27.40 -1.39
N SER A 49 -0.58 28.01 -1.11
CA SER A 49 0.18 28.75 -2.14
C SER A 49 0.83 27.83 -3.19
N VAL A 50 1.00 26.54 -2.89
CA VAL A 50 1.71 25.58 -3.78
C VAL A 50 0.82 24.47 -4.33
N VAL A 51 -0.42 24.30 -3.85
CA VAL A 51 -1.30 23.18 -4.27
C VAL A 51 -1.69 23.17 -5.75
N HIS A 52 -1.50 24.29 -6.47
CA HIS A 52 -1.71 24.39 -7.92
C HIS A 52 -0.41 24.39 -8.73
N GLY A 53 0.74 24.34 -8.05
CA GLY A 53 2.07 24.39 -8.64
C GLY A 53 2.74 23.02 -8.75
N ASN A 54 3.98 23.03 -9.22
CA ASN A 54 4.86 21.84 -9.29
C ASN A 54 5.90 21.80 -8.17
N ASP A 55 5.74 22.66 -7.17
CA ASP A 55 6.69 22.78 -6.06
C ASP A 55 6.40 21.73 -4.98
N LEU A 56 7.46 21.31 -4.30
CA LEU A 56 7.32 20.51 -3.08
C LEU A 56 6.64 21.33 -1.98
N PRO A 57 5.91 20.68 -1.04
CA PRO A 57 5.40 21.36 0.13
C PRO A 57 6.53 22.10 0.88
N PRO A 58 6.31 23.33 1.36
CA PRO A 58 7.32 24.10 2.10
C PRO A 58 7.48 23.55 3.53
N PHE A 59 8.08 22.37 3.65
CA PHE A 59 8.11 21.57 4.88
C PHE A 59 8.79 22.27 6.07
N ASP A 60 9.74 23.17 5.81
CA ASP A 60 10.46 23.93 6.84
C ASP A 60 9.55 24.88 7.63
N LYS A 61 8.56 25.45 6.96
CA LYS A 61 7.62 26.44 7.52
C LYS A 61 6.25 25.85 7.84
N LEU A 62 5.86 24.80 7.10
CA LEU A 62 4.53 24.23 7.18
C LEU A 62 4.32 23.49 8.49
N SER A 63 3.36 23.92 9.32
CA SER A 63 2.98 23.18 10.53
C SER A 63 1.94 22.08 10.23
N THR A 64 1.85 21.07 11.09
CA THR A 64 0.84 20.01 10.93
C THR A 64 -0.59 20.56 11.07
N ARG A 65 -0.78 21.60 11.90
CA ARG A 65 -2.06 22.31 12.02
C ARG A 65 -2.44 23.07 10.75
N GLU A 66 -1.49 23.80 10.18
CA GLU A 66 -1.69 24.58 8.96
C GLU A 66 -2.00 23.68 7.76
N SER A 67 -1.30 22.55 7.61
CA SER A 67 -1.61 21.56 6.56
C SER A 67 -3.01 20.93 6.74
N ALA A 68 -3.44 20.72 7.99
CA ALA A 68 -4.79 20.28 8.31
C ALA A 68 -5.87 21.32 7.96
N ASP A 69 -5.61 22.61 8.21
CA ASP A 69 -6.51 23.72 7.85
C ASP A 69 -6.68 23.82 6.32
N ALA A 70 -5.58 23.74 5.57
CA ALA A 70 -5.61 23.73 4.10
C ALA A 70 -6.42 22.54 3.56
N CYS A 71 -6.20 21.34 4.11
CA CYS A 71 -6.92 20.14 3.70
C CYS A 71 -8.44 20.27 3.93
N ALA A 72 -8.86 20.76 5.10
CA ALA A 72 -10.29 21.01 5.37
C ALA A 72 -10.88 22.02 4.40
N LYS A 73 -10.17 23.14 4.17
CA LYS A 73 -10.61 24.21 3.27
C LYS A 73 -10.83 23.69 1.85
N LEU A 74 -9.83 23.02 1.28
CA LEU A 74 -9.88 22.49 -0.09
C LEU A 74 -10.97 21.41 -0.26
N ALA A 75 -11.22 20.59 0.77
CA ALA A 75 -12.32 19.63 0.74
C ALA A 75 -13.70 20.30 0.70
N LEU A 76 -13.89 21.37 1.47
CA LEU A 76 -15.12 22.16 1.47
C LEU A 76 -15.30 22.94 0.15
N GLU A 77 -14.23 23.51 -0.38
CA GLU A 77 -14.22 24.19 -1.68
C GLU A 77 -14.58 23.24 -2.82
N PHE A 78 -14.02 22.02 -2.82
CA PHE A 78 -14.38 21.00 -3.79
C PHE A 78 -15.86 20.59 -3.69
N GLU A 79 -16.38 20.35 -2.48
CA GLU A 79 -17.79 20.06 -2.26
C GLU A 79 -18.70 21.19 -2.75
N ALA A 80 -18.37 22.45 -2.43
CA ALA A 80 -19.12 23.63 -2.86
C ALA A 80 -19.10 23.78 -4.37
N TRP A 81 -17.92 23.65 -4.99
CA TRP A 81 -17.76 23.70 -6.44
C TRP A 81 -18.61 22.64 -7.14
N MET A 82 -18.61 21.40 -6.64
CA MET A 82 -19.45 20.31 -7.15
C MET A 82 -20.95 20.57 -6.99
N GLN A 83 -21.38 21.35 -5.99
CA GLN A 83 -22.78 21.73 -5.83
C GLN A 83 -23.18 22.83 -6.83
N GLU A 84 -22.34 23.86 -6.97
CA GLU A 84 -22.58 24.99 -7.87
C GLU A 84 -22.55 24.56 -9.34
N HIS A 85 -21.46 23.92 -9.75
CA HIS A 85 -21.20 23.54 -11.13
C HIS A 85 -21.82 22.20 -11.49
N GLY A 86 -22.08 21.34 -10.50
CA GLY A 86 -22.74 20.06 -10.73
C GLY A 86 -24.12 20.17 -11.35
N SER A 87 -24.80 21.29 -11.11
CA SER A 87 -26.08 21.60 -11.76
C SER A 87 -25.92 21.86 -13.27
N SER A 88 -24.75 22.30 -13.74
CA SER A 88 -24.53 22.65 -15.15
C SER A 88 -24.19 21.46 -16.04
N PHE A 89 -23.67 20.36 -15.45
CA PHE A 89 -23.36 19.13 -16.18
C PHE A 89 -24.64 18.60 -16.83
N ASN A 90 -24.60 18.42 -18.15
CA ASN A 90 -25.75 17.98 -18.97
C ASN A 90 -26.97 18.93 -18.96
N SER A 91 -26.76 20.24 -18.89
CA SER A 91 -27.81 21.24 -19.17
C SER A 91 -27.91 21.53 -20.68
N GLU A 92 -29.07 21.99 -21.16
CA GLU A 92 -29.33 22.24 -22.59
C GLU A 92 -28.30 23.19 -23.26
N ASN A 93 -27.67 24.06 -22.48
CA ASN A 93 -26.66 25.02 -22.95
C ASN A 93 -25.21 24.56 -22.73
N HIS A 94 -24.98 23.34 -22.25
CA HIS A 94 -23.65 22.85 -21.90
C HIS A 94 -23.24 21.66 -22.77
N VAL A 95 -22.08 21.76 -23.41
CA VAL A 95 -21.51 20.66 -24.20
C VAL A 95 -20.99 19.58 -23.25
N CYS A 96 -21.69 18.44 -23.21
CA CYS A 96 -21.27 17.26 -22.45
C CYS A 96 -20.17 16.52 -23.23
N ASN A 97 -18.91 16.85 -22.95
CA ASN A 97 -17.73 16.13 -23.45
C ASN A 97 -16.77 15.82 -22.29
N PHE A 98 -15.75 15.02 -22.55
CA PHE A 98 -14.83 14.55 -21.52
C PHE A 98 -14.11 15.72 -20.84
N GLU A 99 -13.67 16.71 -21.59
CA GLU A 99 -12.91 17.87 -21.10
C GLU A 99 -13.76 18.77 -20.19
N ASN A 100 -15.03 18.99 -20.53
CA ASN A 100 -15.91 19.85 -19.74
C ASN A 100 -16.46 19.19 -18.48
N VAL A 101 -16.42 17.86 -18.40
CA VAL A 101 -17.00 17.10 -17.28
C VAL A 101 -15.90 16.45 -16.44
N ILE A 102 -15.11 15.56 -17.02
CA ILE A 102 -14.13 14.75 -16.30
C ILE A 102 -12.88 15.57 -15.96
N ASP A 103 -12.27 16.26 -16.94
CA ASP A 103 -11.04 17.02 -16.69
C ASP A 103 -11.27 18.11 -15.66
N LYS A 104 -12.41 18.82 -15.73
CA LYS A 104 -12.76 19.82 -14.71
C LYS A 104 -12.88 19.23 -13.32
N VAL A 105 -13.49 18.06 -13.16
CA VAL A 105 -13.61 17.40 -11.85
C VAL A 105 -12.23 16.98 -11.35
N GLU A 106 -11.39 16.38 -12.19
CA GLU A 106 -10.03 15.97 -11.82
C GLU A 106 -9.15 17.16 -11.42
N MET A 107 -9.23 18.27 -12.16
CA MET A 107 -8.48 19.50 -11.85
C MET A 107 -8.84 20.10 -10.49
N HIS A 108 -10.11 20.01 -10.06
CA HIS A 108 -10.53 20.51 -8.75
C HIS A 108 -10.30 19.49 -7.63
N LEU A 109 -10.17 18.20 -7.96
CA LEU A 109 -9.87 17.14 -7.00
C LEU A 109 -8.39 17.10 -6.60
N ALA A 110 -7.49 17.35 -7.55
CA ALA A 110 -6.04 17.20 -7.36
C ALA A 110 -5.47 18.05 -6.19
N PRO A 111 -5.82 19.34 -6.03
CA PRO A 111 -5.33 20.16 -4.91
C PRO A 111 -5.73 19.60 -3.54
N MET A 112 -6.96 19.12 -3.41
CA MET A 112 -7.46 18.49 -2.17
C MET A 112 -6.66 17.23 -1.85
N GLN A 113 -6.37 16.38 -2.84
CA GLN A 113 -5.56 15.17 -2.65
C GLN A 113 -4.12 15.50 -2.29
N PHE A 114 -3.51 16.48 -2.95
CA PHE A 114 -2.16 16.96 -2.64
C PHE A 114 -2.04 17.44 -1.19
N ALA A 115 -3.01 18.26 -0.74
CA ALA A 115 -3.04 18.74 0.64
C ALA A 115 -3.25 17.61 1.65
N TRP A 116 -4.16 16.67 1.36
CA TRP A 116 -4.41 15.50 2.19
C TRP A 116 -3.17 14.60 2.32
N ASN A 117 -2.48 14.32 1.22
CA ASN A 117 -1.26 13.51 1.23
C ASN A 117 -0.12 14.18 1.99
N THR A 118 0.03 15.50 1.85
CA THR A 118 1.02 16.29 2.60
C THR A 118 0.73 16.26 4.11
N PHE A 119 -0.52 16.51 4.51
CA PHE A 119 -0.95 16.44 5.91
C PHE A 119 -0.71 15.04 6.49
N ARG A 120 -1.11 13.98 5.77
CA ARG A 120 -0.91 12.59 6.19
C ARG A 120 0.56 12.26 6.40
N HIS A 121 1.41 12.70 5.48
CA HIS A 121 2.84 12.50 5.58
C HIS A 121 3.39 13.18 6.85
N LEU A 122 3.14 14.49 7.01
CA LEU A 122 3.59 15.25 8.18
C LEU A 122 3.07 14.68 9.51
N ALA A 123 1.82 14.21 9.54
CA ALA A 123 1.25 13.55 10.71
C ALA A 123 1.95 12.21 11.06
N GLY A 124 2.55 11.55 10.08
CA GLY A 124 3.29 10.29 10.27
C GLY A 124 4.75 10.47 10.64
N VAL A 125 5.41 11.56 10.20
CA VAL A 125 6.85 11.80 10.46
C VAL A 125 7.12 12.77 11.61
N ARG A 126 6.18 13.64 11.96
CA ARG A 126 6.32 14.54 13.11
C ARG A 126 5.72 13.93 14.37
N SER A 127 6.27 14.33 15.53
CA SER A 127 5.96 13.76 16.84
C SER A 127 4.46 13.60 17.11
N PHE A 128 4.12 12.52 17.79
CA PHE A 128 2.75 12.17 18.18
C PHE A 128 2.07 13.28 18.98
N ASP A 129 1.13 13.99 18.36
CA ASP A 129 0.20 14.90 19.03
C ASP A 129 -1.16 14.21 19.16
N PRO A 130 -1.63 13.89 20.39
CA PRO A 130 -2.93 13.25 20.60
C PRO A 130 -4.11 14.04 20.00
N ASN A 131 -4.03 15.38 19.96
CA ASN A 131 -5.07 16.22 19.36
C ASN A 131 -5.09 16.09 17.83
N LEU A 132 -3.95 15.75 17.24
CA LEU A 132 -3.82 15.51 15.82
C LEU A 132 -4.55 14.25 15.38
N MET A 133 -4.59 13.19 16.19
CA MET A 133 -5.25 11.94 15.83
C MET A 133 -6.78 12.09 15.71
N ALA A 134 -7.40 12.80 16.66
CA ALA A 134 -8.83 13.10 16.59
C ALA A 134 -9.16 13.94 15.34
N ARG A 135 -8.30 14.91 15.04
CA ARG A 135 -8.40 15.75 13.85
C ARG A 135 -8.15 14.98 12.56
N PHE A 136 -7.20 14.06 12.54
CA PHE A 136 -6.88 13.18 11.42
C PHE A 136 -8.11 12.37 11.01
N LYS A 137 -8.78 11.72 11.97
CA LYS A 137 -10.00 10.95 11.69
C LYS A 137 -11.14 11.83 11.17
N GLY A 138 -11.31 13.02 11.76
CA GLY A 138 -12.30 14.00 11.29
C GLY A 138 -12.05 14.45 9.85
N LEU A 139 -10.80 14.78 9.53
CA LEU A 139 -10.37 15.19 8.20
C LEU A 139 -10.45 14.05 7.18
N GLN A 140 -10.04 12.84 7.56
CA GLN A 140 -10.16 11.66 6.71
C GLN A 140 -11.61 11.46 6.27
N ASN A 141 -12.55 11.57 7.21
CA ASN A 141 -13.97 11.46 6.91
C ASN A 141 -14.46 12.60 6.00
N LEU A 142 -13.99 13.83 6.24
CA LEU A 142 -14.33 14.99 5.42
C LEU A 142 -13.84 14.82 3.97
N VAL A 143 -12.56 14.52 3.77
CA VAL A 143 -11.95 14.30 2.44
C VAL A 143 -12.62 13.12 1.73
N THR A 144 -12.84 12.02 2.46
CA THR A 144 -13.51 10.84 1.90
C THR A 144 -14.95 11.16 1.48
N ARG A 145 -15.69 11.90 2.31
CA ARG A 145 -17.04 12.36 2.00
C ARG A 145 -17.03 13.29 0.79
N ALA A 146 -16.15 14.28 0.74
CA ALA A 146 -16.03 15.21 -0.38
C ALA A 146 -15.80 14.47 -1.70
N ARG A 147 -14.86 13.51 -1.69
CA ARG A 147 -14.58 12.64 -2.83
C ARG A 147 -15.78 11.79 -3.25
N ILE A 148 -16.48 11.18 -2.30
CA ILE A 148 -17.64 10.30 -2.59
C ILE A 148 -18.87 11.10 -3.03
N HIS A 149 -19.10 12.26 -2.42
CA HIS A 149 -20.31 13.06 -2.62
C HIS A 149 -20.51 13.47 -4.09
N ARG A 150 -19.43 13.60 -4.86
CA ARG A 150 -19.50 13.86 -6.31
C ARG A 150 -20.38 12.83 -7.04
N PHE A 151 -20.34 11.56 -6.62
CA PHE A 151 -21.12 10.47 -7.25
C PHE A 151 -22.60 10.48 -6.89
N ASN A 152 -22.97 11.21 -5.84
CA ASN A 152 -24.38 11.44 -5.49
C ASN A 152 -25.02 12.55 -6.33
N ASN A 153 -24.22 13.32 -7.09
CA ASN A 153 -24.76 14.32 -8.00
C ASN A 153 -25.37 13.64 -9.23
N HIS A 154 -26.70 13.62 -9.31
CA HIS A 154 -27.41 12.96 -10.41
C HIS A 154 -26.99 13.47 -11.79
N ARG A 155 -26.78 14.79 -11.96
CA ARG A 155 -26.42 15.36 -13.27
C ARG A 155 -25.03 14.96 -13.70
N PHE A 156 -24.08 14.96 -12.77
CA PHE A 156 -22.75 14.41 -13.01
C PHE A 156 -22.83 12.92 -13.39
N SER A 157 -23.60 12.12 -12.64
CA SER A 157 -23.78 10.69 -12.94
C SER A 157 -24.43 10.46 -14.30
N THR A 158 -25.43 11.26 -14.69
CA THR A 158 -26.02 11.21 -16.03
C THR A 158 -24.99 11.59 -17.11
N ALA A 159 -24.23 12.66 -16.91
CA ALA A 159 -23.19 13.08 -17.86
C ALA A 159 -22.14 11.98 -18.08
N VAL A 160 -21.68 11.32 -17.00
CA VAL A 160 -20.73 10.19 -17.10
C VAL A 160 -21.35 9.00 -17.85
N MET A 161 -22.62 8.69 -17.61
CA MET A 161 -23.33 7.64 -18.35
C MET A 161 -23.49 7.99 -19.84
N ASP A 162 -23.77 9.24 -20.18
CA ASP A 162 -23.87 9.69 -21.58
C ASP A 162 -22.51 9.59 -22.27
N LEU A 163 -21.43 10.05 -21.62
CA LEU A 163 -20.05 9.92 -22.10
C LEU A 163 -19.62 8.48 -22.34
N SER A 164 -20.18 7.51 -21.60
CA SER A 164 -19.87 6.09 -21.81
C SER A 164 -20.27 5.54 -23.18
N HIS A 165 -21.13 6.26 -23.90
CA HIS A 165 -21.54 5.94 -25.26
C HIS A 165 -20.75 6.70 -26.34
N ASP A 166 -19.86 7.62 -25.94
CA ASP A 166 -19.01 8.36 -26.87
C ASP A 166 -17.94 7.44 -27.47
N LYS A 167 -17.93 7.36 -28.80
CA LYS A 167 -17.01 6.52 -29.58
C LYS A 167 -15.65 7.17 -29.80
N ASN A 168 -15.50 8.45 -29.48
CA ASN A 168 -14.26 9.20 -29.68
C ASN A 168 -13.30 9.11 -28.49
N LEU A 169 -13.72 8.51 -27.37
CA LEU A 169 -12.88 8.37 -26.20
C LEU A 169 -11.69 7.43 -26.45
N ASN A 170 -10.52 7.84 -26.00
CA ASN A 170 -9.33 6.99 -26.02
C ASN A 170 -9.39 5.90 -24.92
N SER A 171 -8.43 4.97 -24.94
CA SER A 171 -8.38 3.84 -23.99
C SER A 171 -8.36 4.26 -22.52
N VAL A 172 -7.55 5.27 -22.17
CA VAL A 172 -7.44 5.81 -20.81
C VAL A 172 -8.77 6.44 -20.37
N GLN A 173 -9.36 7.27 -21.22
CA GLN A 173 -10.66 7.91 -20.97
C GLN A 173 -11.77 6.87 -20.76
N LEU A 174 -11.80 5.83 -21.60
CA LEU A 174 -12.77 4.72 -21.47
C LEU A 174 -12.60 3.96 -20.15
N ILE A 175 -11.37 3.71 -19.69
CA ILE A 175 -11.12 3.05 -18.41
C ILE A 175 -11.57 3.93 -17.25
N LEU A 176 -11.26 5.24 -17.30
CA LEU A 176 -11.68 6.18 -16.26
C LEU A 176 -13.20 6.27 -16.15
N ILE A 177 -13.91 6.40 -17.28
CA ILE A 177 -15.38 6.41 -17.31
C ILE A 177 -15.93 5.10 -16.72
N LYS A 178 -15.39 3.93 -17.11
CA LYS A 178 -15.80 2.65 -16.54
C LYS A 178 -15.55 2.56 -15.04
N LYS A 179 -14.43 3.10 -14.55
CA LYS A 179 -14.13 3.19 -13.11
C LYS A 179 -15.18 4.05 -12.41
N TYR A 180 -15.50 5.24 -12.92
CA TYR A 180 -16.49 6.14 -12.32
C TYR A 180 -17.88 5.53 -12.26
N ILE A 181 -18.34 4.90 -13.35
CA ILE A 181 -19.63 4.19 -13.35
C ILE A 181 -19.65 3.10 -12.28
N ARG A 182 -18.56 2.35 -12.15
CA ARG A 182 -18.45 1.31 -11.13
C ARG A 182 -18.48 1.89 -9.72
N GLU A 183 -17.77 2.99 -9.48
CA GLU A 183 -17.79 3.68 -8.18
C GLU A 183 -19.17 4.26 -7.87
N MET A 184 -19.86 4.84 -8.85
CA MET A 184 -21.24 5.30 -8.68
C MET A 184 -22.18 4.15 -8.29
N GLN A 185 -22.09 3.01 -8.97
CA GLN A 185 -22.88 1.81 -8.63
C GLN A 185 -22.58 1.30 -7.21
N LEU A 186 -21.30 1.27 -6.82
CA LEU A 186 -20.89 0.88 -5.47
C LEU A 186 -21.36 1.88 -4.40
N ASN A 187 -21.52 3.15 -4.76
CA ASN A 187 -22.12 4.20 -3.92
C ASN A 187 -23.66 4.27 -4.01
N GLY A 188 -24.29 3.30 -4.68
CA GLY A 188 -25.74 3.12 -4.66
C GLY A 188 -26.50 3.67 -5.86
N LEU A 189 -25.82 4.14 -6.91
CA LEU A 189 -26.47 4.50 -8.18
C LEU A 189 -27.19 3.29 -8.76
N GLY A 190 -28.50 3.41 -8.98
CA GLY A 190 -29.35 2.35 -9.55
C GLY A 190 -29.88 1.33 -8.52
N LEU A 191 -29.65 1.54 -7.21
CA LEU A 191 -30.30 0.75 -6.16
C LEU A 191 -31.72 1.27 -5.90
N SER A 192 -32.72 0.37 -5.95
CA SER A 192 -34.03 0.61 -5.33
C SER A 192 -34.01 0.19 -3.85
N ASP A 193 -34.94 0.70 -3.03
CA ASP A 193 -35.05 0.38 -1.59
C ASP A 193 -35.13 -1.14 -1.29
N LYS A 194 -35.51 -1.97 -2.28
CA LYS A 194 -35.60 -3.44 -2.16
C LYS A 194 -34.31 -4.20 -2.52
N ASN A 195 -33.32 -3.54 -3.13
CA ASN A 195 -32.18 -4.22 -3.76
C ASN A 195 -30.92 -4.33 -2.88
N HIS A 196 -31.03 -4.08 -1.57
CA HIS A 196 -29.98 -4.41 -0.59
C HIS A 196 -29.55 -5.89 -0.62
N LYS A 197 -30.36 -6.80 -1.21
CA LYS A 197 -30.05 -8.24 -1.32
C LYS A 197 -29.11 -8.60 -2.49
N TRP A 198 -28.80 -7.69 -3.41
CA TRP A 198 -27.97 -8.00 -4.59
C TRP A 198 -26.46 -8.06 -4.31
N LEU A 199 -26.03 -7.58 -3.14
CA LEU A 199 -24.62 -7.64 -2.69
C LEU A 199 -24.17 -9.07 -2.30
N GLU A 200 -25.10 -10.00 -2.08
CA GLU A 200 -24.85 -11.39 -1.69
C GLU A 200 -24.32 -12.28 -2.83
N GLU A 201 -24.71 -12.00 -4.08
CA GLU A 201 -24.35 -12.83 -5.25
C GLU A 201 -22.85 -12.69 -5.60
N TYR A 202 -22.28 -11.49 -5.44
CA TYR A 202 -20.85 -11.21 -5.70
C TYR A 202 -19.94 -11.82 -4.62
N ARG A 203 -20.42 -11.88 -3.36
CA ARG A 203 -19.73 -12.55 -2.25
C ARG A 203 -19.50 -14.04 -2.51
N ARG A 204 -20.37 -14.68 -3.31
CA ARG A 204 -20.24 -16.10 -3.68
C ARG A 204 -19.10 -16.36 -4.67
N ARG A 205 -18.73 -15.40 -5.53
CA ARG A 205 -17.70 -15.58 -6.58
C ARG A 205 -16.26 -15.38 -6.09
N ILE A 206 -16.07 -14.54 -5.06
CA ILE A 206 -14.77 -14.36 -4.38
C ILE A 206 -14.34 -15.69 -3.69
N TYR A 207 -15.31 -16.53 -3.31
CA TYR A 207 -15.08 -17.79 -2.61
C TYR A 207 -14.44 -18.90 -3.48
N ASP A 208 -14.74 -18.97 -4.78
CA ASP A 208 -14.20 -20.03 -5.65
C ASP A 208 -12.80 -19.73 -6.20
N SER A 209 -12.33 -18.47 -6.08
CA SER A 209 -11.16 -17.99 -6.83
C SER A 209 -9.93 -17.66 -5.97
N VAL A 210 -10.05 -17.45 -4.67
CA VAL A 210 -8.93 -16.90 -3.89
C VAL A 210 -8.05 -17.95 -3.20
N PHE A 211 -8.55 -19.14 -2.82
CA PHE A 211 -7.70 -20.18 -2.24
C PHE A 211 -8.22 -21.59 -2.54
N LYS A 212 -7.70 -22.21 -3.61
CA LYS A 212 -7.69 -23.67 -3.64
C LYS A 212 -6.95 -24.16 -2.39
N PHE A 213 -7.52 -25.19 -1.75
CA PHE A 213 -6.98 -25.95 -0.61
C PHE A 213 -5.46 -26.23 -0.63
N ARG A 214 -4.78 -26.11 -1.78
CA ARG A 214 -3.35 -26.37 -1.97
C ARG A 214 -2.42 -25.44 -1.18
N LEU A 215 -2.66 -24.13 -1.13
CA LEU A 215 -1.76 -23.18 -0.43
C LEU A 215 -1.77 -23.44 1.09
N LYS A 216 -2.97 -23.53 1.66
CA LYS A 216 -3.19 -23.93 3.06
C LYS A 216 -2.51 -25.27 3.36
N GLN A 217 -2.81 -26.32 2.57
CA GLN A 217 -2.24 -27.65 2.80
C GLN A 217 -0.71 -27.64 2.75
N ALA A 218 -0.10 -26.98 1.76
CA ALA A 218 1.36 -26.93 1.63
C ALA A 218 2.01 -26.15 2.77
N ALA A 219 1.49 -24.97 3.10
CA ALA A 219 2.04 -24.11 4.15
C ALA A 219 1.89 -24.75 5.55
N VAL A 220 0.72 -25.30 5.88
CA VAL A 220 0.48 -25.98 7.16
C VAL A 220 1.37 -27.21 7.28
N LYS A 221 1.48 -28.03 6.22
CA LYS A 221 2.38 -29.18 6.21
C LYS A 221 3.83 -28.76 6.49
N ARG A 222 4.31 -27.73 5.78
CA ARG A 222 5.69 -27.23 5.96
C ARG A 222 5.92 -26.70 7.37
N LEU A 223 4.96 -25.99 7.96
CA LEU A 223 5.06 -25.54 9.35
C LEU A 223 5.09 -26.70 10.34
N SER A 224 4.26 -27.73 10.16
CA SER A 224 4.30 -28.93 11.01
C SER A 224 5.68 -29.59 10.97
N GLU A 225 6.25 -29.79 9.77
CA GLU A 225 7.61 -30.32 9.60
C GLU A 225 8.64 -29.43 10.31
N GLN A 226 8.52 -28.11 10.19
CA GLN A 226 9.44 -27.17 10.84
C GLN A 226 9.33 -27.23 12.37
N VAL A 227 8.11 -27.29 12.92
CA VAL A 227 7.88 -27.43 14.37
C VAL A 227 8.50 -28.73 14.88
N GLU A 228 8.34 -29.85 14.16
CA GLU A 228 8.98 -31.12 14.50
C GLU A 228 10.52 -31.00 14.53
N MET A 229 11.12 -30.27 13.58
CA MET A 229 12.56 -30.00 13.55
C MET A 229 13.04 -29.11 14.70
N MET A 230 12.18 -28.20 15.21
CA MET A 230 12.51 -27.32 16.34
C MET A 230 12.46 -28.03 17.70
N GLN A 231 11.63 -29.06 17.87
CA GLN A 231 11.44 -29.73 19.17
C GLN A 231 12.74 -30.27 19.78
N PRO A 232 13.64 -30.95 19.04
CA PRO A 232 14.92 -31.40 19.59
C PRO A 232 15.85 -30.26 19.99
N LEU A 233 15.83 -29.13 19.27
CA LEU A 233 16.64 -27.94 19.61
C LEU A 233 16.16 -27.34 20.93
N ALA A 234 14.84 -27.23 21.11
CA ALA A 234 14.23 -26.77 22.34
C ALA A 234 14.54 -27.70 23.52
N ALA A 235 14.36 -29.01 23.35
CA ALA A 235 14.60 -30.00 24.40
C ALA A 235 16.07 -30.04 24.87
N ARG A 236 17.03 -29.74 23.99
CA ARG A 236 18.47 -29.67 24.34
C ARG A 236 18.83 -28.42 25.14
N GLN A 237 18.16 -27.30 24.91
CA GLN A 237 18.45 -26.02 25.58
C GLN A 237 17.65 -25.81 26.86
N ASP A 238 16.39 -26.27 26.88
CA ASP A 238 15.46 -26.05 28.00
C ASP A 238 14.36 -27.12 27.98
N ALA A 239 14.59 -28.25 28.68
CA ALA A 239 13.68 -29.41 28.69
C ALA A 239 12.25 -29.08 29.17
N LEU A 240 12.04 -27.93 29.82
CA LEU A 240 10.75 -27.45 30.29
C LEU A 240 9.86 -26.85 29.19
N ARG A 241 10.39 -26.61 27.99
CA ARG A 241 9.67 -25.95 26.88
C ARG A 241 9.04 -26.89 25.85
N SER A 242 9.01 -28.19 26.13
CA SER A 242 8.30 -29.18 25.29
C SER A 242 6.91 -29.47 25.86
N PRO A 243 5.81 -29.30 25.11
CA PRO A 243 5.77 -28.92 23.69
C PRO A 243 5.90 -27.40 23.47
N LEU A 244 6.55 -27.03 22.35
CA LEU A 244 6.65 -25.65 21.87
C LEU A 244 5.31 -24.91 21.86
N LYS A 245 5.35 -23.63 22.24
CA LYS A 245 4.20 -22.71 22.26
C LYS A 245 4.32 -21.63 21.17
N PRO A 246 3.23 -20.88 20.86
CA PRO A 246 3.26 -19.87 19.81
C PRO A 246 4.38 -18.83 19.97
N TRP A 247 4.67 -18.40 21.20
CA TRP A 247 5.72 -17.43 21.50
C TRP A 247 7.15 -17.98 21.36
N ASP A 248 7.31 -19.29 21.20
CA ASP A 248 8.61 -19.93 21.00
C ASP A 248 8.99 -20.02 19.50
N LEU A 249 8.03 -19.86 18.59
CA LEU A 249 8.22 -20.15 17.16
C LEU A 249 9.27 -19.27 16.51
N ASP A 250 9.17 -17.95 16.63
CA ASP A 250 10.11 -17.04 15.95
C ASP A 250 11.55 -17.24 16.49
N TYR A 251 11.67 -17.53 17.78
CA TYR A 251 12.96 -17.80 18.41
C TYR A 251 13.59 -19.09 17.88
N TYR A 252 12.86 -20.21 17.89
CA TYR A 252 13.41 -21.49 17.44
C TYR A 252 13.46 -21.62 15.92
N ALA A 253 12.60 -20.94 15.16
CA ALA A 253 12.72 -20.83 13.71
C ALA A 253 14.04 -20.15 13.34
N ARG A 254 14.37 -19.03 14.00
CA ARG A 254 15.67 -18.37 13.83
C ARG A 254 16.82 -19.30 14.22
N LYS A 255 16.76 -19.94 15.39
CA LYS A 255 17.84 -20.85 15.84
C LYS A 255 18.05 -22.04 14.91
N LEU A 256 16.96 -22.59 14.38
CA LEU A 256 17.00 -23.68 13.40
C LEU A 256 17.71 -23.23 12.12
N VAL A 257 17.36 -22.08 11.56
CA VAL A 257 18.01 -21.60 10.33
C VAL A 257 19.45 -21.12 10.55
N GLU A 258 19.76 -20.52 11.70
CA GLU A 258 21.14 -20.15 12.08
C GLU A 258 22.03 -21.41 12.10
N HIS A 259 21.51 -22.51 12.65
CA HIS A 259 22.18 -23.81 12.67
C HIS A 259 22.28 -24.44 11.27
N ASP A 260 21.17 -24.59 10.56
CA ASP A 260 21.10 -25.35 9.31
C ASP A 260 21.86 -24.68 8.15
N TYR A 261 21.95 -23.35 8.16
CA TYR A 261 22.67 -22.58 7.15
C TYR A 261 24.03 -22.04 7.63
N ASN A 262 24.39 -22.26 8.90
CA ASN A 262 25.60 -21.74 9.54
C ASN A 262 25.72 -20.21 9.36
N ILE A 263 24.65 -19.47 9.72
CA ILE A 263 24.55 -18.02 9.55
C ILE A 263 24.36 -17.35 10.91
N ASP A 264 25.08 -16.24 11.11
CA ASP A 264 24.78 -15.26 12.15
C ASP A 264 24.17 -14.01 11.48
N PHE A 265 22.90 -13.74 11.76
CA PHE A 265 22.20 -12.60 11.16
C PHE A 265 22.74 -11.24 11.62
N TRP A 266 23.34 -11.17 12.81
CA TRP A 266 23.99 -9.94 13.30
C TRP A 266 25.28 -9.69 12.55
N GLN A 267 26.08 -10.73 12.32
CA GLN A 267 27.28 -10.63 11.50
C GLN A 267 26.94 -10.35 10.03
N ALA A 268 25.87 -10.96 9.50
CA ALA A 268 25.44 -10.72 8.13
C ALA A 268 25.04 -9.24 7.91
N ALA A 269 24.52 -8.54 8.93
CA ALA A 269 24.20 -7.11 8.83
C ALA A 269 25.43 -6.24 8.53
N GLU A 270 26.64 -6.70 8.85
CA GLU A 270 27.90 -6.00 8.55
C GLU A 270 28.14 -5.81 7.04
N TYR A 271 27.46 -6.60 6.20
CA TYR A 271 27.50 -6.52 4.74
C TYR A 271 26.48 -5.55 4.12
N PHE A 272 25.62 -4.93 4.94
CA PHE A 272 24.57 -4.04 4.47
C PHE A 272 24.61 -2.66 5.17
N PRO A 273 25.72 -1.91 5.11
CA PRO A 273 25.75 -0.53 5.58
C PRO A 273 24.82 0.36 4.73
N TYR A 274 23.83 0.99 5.37
CA TYR A 274 22.68 1.63 4.72
C TYR A 274 23.03 2.55 3.55
N MET A 275 23.92 3.53 3.76
CA MET A 275 24.25 4.53 2.72
C MET A 275 24.93 3.90 1.49
N GLN A 276 25.81 2.92 1.72
CA GLN A 276 26.47 2.21 0.63
C GLN A 276 25.50 1.25 -0.06
N PHE A 277 24.66 0.54 0.71
CA PHE A 277 23.63 -0.32 0.17
C PHE A 277 22.63 0.45 -0.71
N LEU A 278 22.19 1.62 -0.26
CA LEU A 278 21.35 2.55 -1.01
C LEU A 278 21.98 2.92 -2.36
N SER A 279 23.26 3.33 -2.35
CA SER A 279 24.00 3.65 -3.57
C SER A 279 24.09 2.46 -4.52
N ASN A 280 24.43 1.27 -4.00
CA ASN A 280 24.53 0.05 -4.80
C ASN A 280 23.19 -0.31 -5.45
N VAL A 281 22.07 -0.13 -4.74
CA VAL A 281 20.72 -0.39 -5.28
C VAL A 281 20.39 0.60 -6.39
N PHE A 282 20.69 1.89 -6.23
CA PHE A 282 20.48 2.89 -7.28
C PHE A 282 21.32 2.62 -8.54
N GLU A 283 22.57 2.20 -8.37
CA GLU A 283 23.43 1.80 -9.49
C GLU A 283 22.90 0.55 -10.21
N LEU A 284 22.43 -0.44 -9.46
CA LEU A 284 21.81 -1.64 -10.03
C LEU A 284 20.54 -1.29 -10.80
N ILE A 285 19.67 -0.45 -10.23
CA ILE A 285 18.44 -0.01 -10.90
C ILE A 285 18.76 0.76 -12.18
N LYS A 286 19.75 1.66 -12.15
CA LYS A 286 20.22 2.37 -13.35
C LYS A 286 20.62 1.40 -14.44
N ARG A 287 21.38 0.35 -14.12
CA ARG A 287 21.84 -0.62 -15.11
C ARG A 287 20.71 -1.51 -15.64
N LEU A 288 19.81 -1.96 -14.78
CA LEU A 288 18.76 -2.92 -15.15
C LEU A 288 17.56 -2.25 -15.82
N PHE A 289 17.25 -1.02 -15.42
CA PHE A 289 16.03 -0.32 -15.79
C PHE A 289 16.27 1.02 -16.48
N ASP A 290 17.50 1.50 -16.65
CA ASP A 290 17.82 2.84 -17.19
C ASP A 290 17.15 3.99 -16.39
N ILE A 291 17.06 3.86 -15.06
CA ILE A 291 16.51 4.89 -14.17
C ILE A 291 17.65 5.49 -13.34
N THR A 292 17.78 6.81 -13.35
CA THR A 292 18.87 7.51 -12.64
C THR A 292 18.33 8.19 -11.39
N PHE A 293 19.08 8.07 -10.28
CA PHE A 293 18.84 8.77 -9.03
C PHE A 293 19.95 9.80 -8.84
N THR A 294 19.58 11.08 -8.70
CA THR A 294 20.51 12.19 -8.49
C THR A 294 20.20 12.85 -7.15
N SER A 295 21.18 12.98 -6.26
CA SER A 295 20.97 13.70 -5.01
C SER A 295 20.83 15.20 -5.29
N VAL A 296 19.75 15.80 -4.78
CA VAL A 296 19.41 17.22 -4.92
C VAL A 296 19.18 17.85 -3.54
N ASN A 297 19.96 17.39 -2.56
CA ASN A 297 19.90 17.89 -1.19
C ASN A 297 20.14 19.40 -1.15
N GLY A 298 19.23 20.14 -0.51
CA GLY A 298 19.30 21.60 -0.40
C GLY A 298 18.61 22.37 -1.53
N GLU A 299 18.15 21.70 -2.59
CA GLU A 299 17.36 22.35 -3.66
C GLU A 299 15.91 22.62 -3.24
N ALA A 300 15.40 21.86 -2.26
CA ALA A 300 14.07 22.07 -1.69
C ALA A 300 14.06 21.84 -0.17
N THR A 301 13.05 22.40 0.50
CA THR A 301 12.86 22.28 1.94
C THR A 301 12.37 20.88 2.31
N VAL A 302 12.89 20.34 3.42
CA VAL A 302 12.52 19.02 3.96
C VAL A 302 12.06 19.14 5.42
N TRP A 303 11.40 18.10 5.95
CA TRP A 303 10.82 18.15 7.30
C TRP A 303 11.79 17.86 8.44
N ASP A 304 12.97 17.31 8.14
CA ASP A 304 14.05 17.04 9.09
C ASP A 304 15.43 17.09 8.39
N LYS A 305 16.50 17.40 9.13
CA LYS A 305 17.88 17.49 8.63
C LYS A 305 18.44 16.15 8.13
N GLU A 306 17.89 15.03 8.60
CA GLU A 306 18.32 13.68 8.21
C GLU A 306 17.65 13.19 6.91
N VAL A 307 16.69 13.96 6.38
CA VAL A 307 16.00 13.63 5.13
C VAL A 307 16.94 13.86 3.95
N GLN A 308 17.03 12.86 3.07
CA GLN A 308 17.74 12.97 1.81
C GLN A 308 16.74 13.09 0.66
N LEU A 309 17.03 14.02 -0.25
CA LEU A 309 16.24 14.29 -1.44
C LEU A 309 16.96 13.80 -2.69
N PHE A 310 16.22 13.05 -3.52
CA PHE A 310 16.71 12.52 -4.79
C PHE A 310 15.73 12.87 -5.91
N GLU A 311 16.26 13.40 -7.01
CA GLU A 311 15.58 13.44 -8.29
C GLU A 311 15.68 12.06 -8.96
N VAL A 312 14.57 11.56 -9.50
CA VAL A 312 14.51 10.29 -10.21
C VAL A 312 14.13 10.55 -11.66
N THR A 313 14.98 10.15 -12.60
CA THR A 313 14.80 10.41 -14.03
C THR A 313 14.82 9.14 -14.86
N ASP A 314 13.99 9.13 -15.91
CA ASP A 314 13.98 8.13 -16.98
C ASP A 314 14.19 8.87 -18.32
N GLU A 315 15.02 8.33 -19.21
CA GLU A 315 15.35 8.99 -20.48
C GLU A 315 14.16 9.12 -21.44
N LYS A 316 13.13 8.28 -21.28
CA LYS A 316 12.02 8.13 -22.24
C LYS A 316 10.70 8.67 -21.74
N ALA A 317 10.59 8.96 -20.45
CA ALA A 317 9.31 9.23 -19.81
C ALA A 317 9.42 10.26 -18.70
N ARG A 318 8.40 11.13 -18.60
CA ARG A 318 8.23 12.08 -17.50
C ARG A 318 6.82 11.95 -16.97
N SER A 319 6.70 11.47 -15.74
CA SER A 319 5.43 11.31 -15.07
C SER A 319 4.84 12.64 -14.62
N THR A 320 3.54 12.80 -14.86
CA THR A 320 2.73 13.89 -14.32
C THR A 320 1.37 13.33 -13.93
N ILE A 321 0.78 13.84 -12.85
CA ILE A 321 -0.58 13.52 -12.41
C ILE A 321 -1.34 14.84 -12.34
N VAL A 322 -2.21 15.09 -13.32
CA VAL A 322 -3.00 16.32 -13.44
C VAL A 322 -2.10 17.56 -13.36
N GLY A 323 -0.96 17.51 -14.07
CA GLY A 323 0.02 18.60 -14.11
C GLY A 323 0.99 18.69 -12.92
N HIS A 324 0.87 17.80 -11.92
CA HIS A 324 1.80 17.70 -10.79
C HIS A 324 2.86 16.61 -10.98
N THR A 325 4.09 16.87 -10.55
CA THR A 325 5.15 15.87 -10.50
C THR A 325 4.91 14.90 -9.32
N PRO A 326 4.94 13.57 -9.52
CA PRO A 326 4.75 12.61 -8.43
C PRO A 326 5.93 12.66 -7.44
N VAL A 327 5.62 12.53 -6.15
CA VAL A 327 6.61 12.55 -5.06
C VAL A 327 6.36 11.35 -4.15
N VAL A 328 7.44 10.66 -3.76
CA VAL A 328 7.40 9.53 -2.83
C VAL A 328 8.25 9.81 -1.62
N TYR A 329 7.71 9.48 -0.45
CA TYR A 329 8.42 9.58 0.84
C TYR A 329 8.75 8.16 1.33
N LEU A 330 10.05 7.87 1.50
CA LEU A 330 10.54 6.61 2.03
C LEU A 330 11.00 6.79 3.48
N ASN A 331 10.28 6.18 4.42
CA ASN A 331 10.58 6.25 5.84
C ASN A 331 11.10 4.90 6.34
N LEU A 332 12.32 4.89 6.90
CA LEU A 332 12.95 3.70 7.49
C LEU A 332 13.28 3.98 8.95
N ASN A 333 12.86 3.10 9.85
CA ASN A 333 13.14 3.21 11.28
C ASN A 333 14.40 2.41 11.64
N LEU A 334 15.57 2.98 11.34
CA LEU A 334 16.85 2.34 11.63
C LEU A 334 17.26 2.53 13.09
N SER A 335 18.05 1.60 13.63
CA SER A 335 18.59 1.70 14.99
C SER A 335 19.47 2.95 15.17
N SER A 336 19.27 3.66 16.28
CA SER A 336 20.08 4.83 16.65
C SER A 336 21.45 4.50 17.24
N GLU A 337 21.82 3.22 17.32
CA GLU A 337 23.08 2.78 17.92
C GLU A 337 24.32 3.24 17.11
N CYS A 338 24.14 3.49 15.81
CA CYS A 338 25.15 4.11 14.94
C CYS A 338 25.54 5.53 15.41
N LEU A 339 24.59 6.29 15.96
CA LEU A 339 24.80 7.66 16.44
C LEU A 339 25.69 7.72 17.70
N LYS A 340 25.74 6.64 18.48
CA LYS A 340 26.54 6.56 19.72
C LYS A 340 27.95 6.04 19.49
N THR A 341 28.12 5.16 18.51
CA THR A 341 29.33 4.34 18.34
C THR A 341 30.21 4.81 17.17
N GLY A 342 29.72 5.71 16.31
CA GLY A 342 30.40 6.12 15.08
C GLY A 342 30.43 5.05 13.99
N MET A 343 29.78 3.90 14.22
CA MET A 343 29.60 2.86 13.21
C MET A 343 28.52 3.27 12.19
N PRO A 344 28.60 2.81 10.93
CA PRO A 344 27.53 3.04 9.97
C PRO A 344 26.23 2.39 10.45
N ALA A 345 25.08 2.93 10.04
CA ALA A 345 23.80 2.26 10.21
C ALA A 345 23.78 0.97 9.39
N LEU A 346 23.72 -0.18 10.07
CA LEU A 346 23.69 -1.50 9.44
C LEU A 346 22.25 -1.96 9.26
N LEU A 347 21.91 -2.49 8.08
CA LEU A 347 20.61 -3.05 7.81
C LEU A 347 20.58 -4.53 8.21
N HIS A 348 19.67 -4.87 9.12
CA HIS A 348 19.31 -6.26 9.35
C HIS A 348 18.46 -6.80 8.19
N TRP A 349 18.33 -8.12 8.06
CA TRP A 349 17.73 -8.76 6.88
C TRP A 349 16.30 -8.27 6.58
N ASP A 350 15.55 -7.94 7.62
CA ASP A 350 14.17 -7.45 7.54
C ASP A 350 14.12 -6.06 6.91
N HIS A 351 15.05 -5.18 7.27
CA HIS A 351 15.22 -3.87 6.67
C HIS A 351 15.63 -3.98 5.19
N VAL A 352 16.48 -4.94 4.84
CA VAL A 352 16.88 -5.19 3.44
C VAL A 352 15.65 -5.59 2.59
N VAL A 353 14.86 -6.55 3.08
CA VAL A 353 13.64 -7.00 2.39
C VAL A 353 12.62 -5.86 2.28
N GLN A 354 12.40 -5.12 3.37
CA GLN A 354 11.46 -3.99 3.38
C GLN A 354 11.92 -2.88 2.43
N PHE A 355 13.22 -2.58 2.39
CA PHE A 355 13.78 -1.59 1.50
C PHE A 355 13.49 -1.91 0.03
N PHE A 356 13.69 -3.16 -0.40
CA PHE A 356 13.37 -3.57 -1.78
C PHE A 356 11.88 -3.43 -2.11
N ARG A 357 11.00 -3.78 -1.16
CA ARG A 357 9.54 -3.61 -1.33
C ARG A 357 9.14 -2.16 -1.52
N GLU A 358 9.73 -1.26 -0.73
CA GLU A 358 9.46 0.17 -0.79
C GLU A 358 10.05 0.80 -2.07
N ILE A 359 11.20 0.34 -2.54
CA ILE A 359 11.74 0.74 -3.86
C ILE A 359 10.77 0.35 -4.98
N GLY A 360 10.27 -0.90 -5.00
CA GLY A 360 9.33 -1.34 -6.03
C GLY A 360 8.05 -0.50 -6.06
N LYS A 361 7.50 -0.18 -4.89
CA LYS A 361 6.35 0.72 -4.76
C LYS A 361 6.67 2.15 -5.22
N SER A 362 7.85 2.65 -4.87
CA SER A 362 8.30 3.99 -5.27
C SER A 362 8.42 4.11 -6.78
N MET A 363 9.03 3.12 -7.43
CA MET A 363 9.17 3.10 -8.90
C MET A 363 7.82 3.05 -9.59
N GLN A 364 6.85 2.30 -9.04
CA GLN A 364 5.49 2.27 -9.59
C GLN A 364 4.81 3.64 -9.55
N ILE A 365 4.99 4.41 -8.48
CA ILE A 365 4.39 5.75 -8.34
C ILE A 365 5.12 6.77 -9.22
N LEU A 366 6.46 6.80 -9.15
CA LEU A 366 7.29 7.83 -9.77
C LEU A 366 7.33 7.75 -11.30
N LEU A 367 7.15 6.56 -11.88
CA LEU A 367 7.34 6.33 -13.31
C LEU A 367 6.03 6.14 -14.09
N SER A 368 4.90 5.98 -13.40
CA SER A 368 3.61 5.81 -14.06
C SER A 368 3.30 7.00 -14.98
N GLN A 369 2.85 6.71 -16.20
CA GLN A 369 2.43 7.72 -17.17
C GLN A 369 0.92 8.01 -17.08
N ALA A 370 0.23 7.46 -16.08
CA ALA A 370 -1.18 7.70 -15.85
C ALA A 370 -1.38 9.13 -15.34
N ASN A 371 -2.01 9.97 -16.17
CA ASN A 371 -2.15 11.41 -15.87
C ASN A 371 -3.36 11.75 -14.99
N TYR A 372 -4.31 10.84 -14.81
CA TYR A 372 -5.48 11.06 -13.95
C TYR A 372 -5.23 10.48 -12.56
N SER A 373 -5.56 11.23 -11.52
CA SER A 373 -5.31 10.82 -10.13
C SER A 373 -5.96 9.49 -9.79
N GLU A 374 -7.14 9.25 -10.38
CA GLU A 374 -7.93 8.04 -10.23
C GLU A 374 -7.38 6.83 -11.01
N LEU A 375 -6.40 7.02 -11.90
CA LEU A 375 -5.70 5.92 -12.59
C LEU A 375 -4.21 5.85 -12.24
N ALA A 376 -3.69 6.86 -11.53
CA ALA A 376 -2.31 6.92 -11.11
C ALA A 376 -2.09 6.21 -9.78
N SER A 377 -0.83 5.82 -9.51
CA SER A 377 -0.40 5.26 -8.24
C SER A 377 -1.28 4.07 -7.80
N GLY A 378 -1.61 3.94 -6.51
CA GLY A 378 -2.42 2.84 -6.00
C GLY A 378 -3.91 2.90 -6.36
N GLU A 379 -4.45 4.05 -6.76
CA GLU A 379 -5.89 4.20 -7.07
C GLU A 379 -6.24 3.57 -8.43
N GLY A 380 -5.28 3.47 -9.34
CA GLY A 380 -5.42 2.81 -10.64
C GLY A 380 -5.11 1.31 -10.66
N ILE A 381 -4.70 0.73 -9.53
CA ILE A 381 -4.33 -0.69 -9.44
C ILE A 381 -5.41 -1.47 -8.70
N GLU A 382 -5.83 -2.61 -9.25
CA GLU A 382 -6.75 -3.51 -8.57
C GLU A 382 -6.18 -3.96 -7.21
N ARG A 383 -7.01 -3.89 -6.15
CA ARG A 383 -6.58 -4.07 -4.75
C ARG A 383 -5.84 -5.38 -4.48
N ASP A 384 -6.17 -6.42 -5.23
CA ASP A 384 -5.65 -7.77 -5.07
C ASP A 384 -4.26 -7.99 -5.69
N CYS A 385 -3.78 -7.04 -6.51
CA CYS A 385 -2.43 -7.03 -7.09
C CYS A 385 -1.62 -5.76 -6.75
N ILE A 386 -2.15 -4.89 -5.88
CA ILE A 386 -1.51 -3.62 -5.51
C ILE A 386 -0.09 -3.75 -4.95
N MET A 387 0.27 -4.90 -4.38
CA MET A 387 1.60 -5.16 -3.83
C MET A 387 2.53 -5.92 -4.78
N MET A 388 2.10 -6.20 -6.02
CA MET A 388 2.88 -6.98 -6.97
C MET A 388 4.25 -6.34 -7.23
N TYR A 389 4.29 -5.02 -7.39
CA TYR A 389 5.52 -4.25 -7.60
C TYR A 389 6.51 -4.39 -6.44
N SER A 390 6.02 -4.36 -5.20
CA SER A 390 6.85 -4.56 -4.00
C SER A 390 7.45 -5.96 -3.97
N PHE A 391 6.65 -6.99 -4.19
CA PHE A 391 7.13 -8.38 -4.20
C PHE A 391 8.03 -8.66 -5.41
N PHE A 392 7.78 -8.02 -6.55
CA PHE A 392 8.62 -8.17 -7.74
C PHE A 392 10.04 -7.68 -7.45
N PHE A 393 10.20 -6.47 -6.92
CA PHE A 393 11.52 -5.93 -6.57
C PHE A 393 12.17 -6.69 -5.42
N GLU A 394 11.41 -7.10 -4.40
CA GLU A 394 11.93 -7.98 -3.34
C GLU A 394 12.54 -9.25 -3.95
N HIS A 395 11.78 -10.01 -4.73
CA HIS A 395 12.24 -11.29 -5.24
C HIS A 395 13.31 -11.16 -6.32
N LEU A 396 13.29 -10.10 -7.13
CA LEU A 396 14.31 -9.83 -8.13
C LEU A 396 15.67 -9.51 -7.48
N PHE A 397 15.68 -8.66 -6.45
CA PHE A 397 16.91 -8.28 -5.75
C PHE A 397 17.35 -9.29 -4.70
N MET A 398 16.43 -10.11 -4.18
CA MET A 398 16.71 -11.32 -3.39
C MET A 398 17.05 -12.53 -4.26
N ARG A 399 17.62 -12.32 -5.45
CA ARG A 399 18.36 -13.36 -6.17
C ARG A 399 19.81 -13.41 -5.66
N PRO A 400 20.45 -14.60 -5.60
CA PRO A 400 21.78 -14.73 -5.01
C PRO A 400 22.87 -13.88 -5.69
N ASP A 401 22.77 -13.70 -7.01
CA ASP A 401 23.67 -12.87 -7.79
C ASP A 401 23.44 -11.37 -7.56
N CYS A 402 22.19 -10.91 -7.54
CA CYS A 402 21.83 -9.54 -7.18
C CYS A 402 22.31 -9.20 -5.76
N LEU A 403 21.97 -10.03 -4.77
CA LEU A 403 22.30 -9.76 -3.38
C LEU A 403 23.82 -9.76 -3.14
N ALA A 404 24.55 -10.69 -3.76
CA ALA A 404 26.01 -10.71 -3.71
C ALA A 404 26.60 -9.40 -4.24
N GLU A 405 26.09 -8.89 -5.36
CA GLU A 405 26.58 -7.62 -5.92
C GLU A 405 26.28 -6.41 -5.03
N LEU A 406 25.09 -6.39 -4.42
CA LEU A 406 24.63 -5.31 -3.54
C LEU A 406 25.32 -5.32 -2.17
N SER A 407 25.79 -6.48 -1.71
CA SER A 407 26.46 -6.65 -0.43
C SER A 407 27.88 -6.10 -0.43
N LYS A 408 28.31 -5.52 0.69
CA LYS A 408 29.68 -5.10 0.92
C LYS A 408 29.95 -4.89 2.41
N HIS A 409 30.94 -5.61 2.95
CA HIS A 409 31.31 -5.54 4.36
C HIS A 409 31.86 -4.16 4.71
N TYR A 410 31.31 -3.51 5.75
CA TYR A 410 31.65 -2.13 6.10
C TYR A 410 33.13 -1.88 6.45
N ARG A 411 33.82 -2.87 7.06
CA ARG A 411 35.28 -2.81 7.34
C ARG A 411 36.16 -3.35 6.23
N THR A 412 35.96 -4.60 5.80
CA THR A 412 36.87 -5.29 4.87
C THR A 412 36.63 -4.94 3.41
N ASN A 413 35.49 -4.34 3.06
CA ASN A 413 35.03 -4.10 1.69
C ASN A 413 34.77 -5.38 0.87
N GLU A 414 34.82 -6.56 1.48
CA GLU A 414 34.52 -7.82 0.81
C GLU A 414 33.03 -7.96 0.54
N LYS A 415 32.66 -8.68 -0.53
CA LYS A 415 31.27 -8.98 -0.86
C LYS A 415 30.92 -10.38 -0.42
N LEU A 416 29.64 -10.63 -0.14
CA LEU A 416 29.14 -11.99 -0.02
C LEU A 416 29.30 -12.71 -1.37
N SER A 417 29.74 -13.96 -1.31
CA SER A 417 29.72 -14.85 -2.47
C SER A 417 28.28 -15.20 -2.88
N LYS A 418 28.10 -15.68 -4.11
CA LYS A 418 26.79 -16.15 -4.59
C LYS A 418 26.20 -17.26 -3.70
N ASN A 419 27.06 -18.13 -3.15
CA ASN A 419 26.62 -19.23 -2.29
C ASN A 419 26.21 -18.74 -0.90
N GLU A 420 26.96 -17.81 -0.31
CA GLU A 420 26.58 -17.19 0.97
C GLU A 420 25.27 -16.41 0.83
N SER A 421 25.11 -15.65 -0.25
CA SER A 421 23.84 -14.96 -0.57
C SER A 421 22.69 -15.95 -0.72
N ALA A 422 22.89 -17.08 -1.42
CA ALA A 422 21.86 -18.11 -1.54
C ALA A 422 21.46 -18.69 -0.18
N ASN A 423 22.44 -19.06 0.65
CA ASN A 423 22.18 -19.57 2.00
C ASN A 423 21.43 -18.54 2.85
N PHE A 424 21.82 -17.26 2.78
CA PHE A 424 21.16 -16.17 3.49
C PHE A 424 19.70 -15.98 3.06
N ILE A 425 19.44 -15.94 1.75
CA ILE A 425 18.08 -15.85 1.19
C ILE A 425 17.23 -17.05 1.62
N HIS A 426 17.81 -18.25 1.59
CA HIS A 426 17.11 -19.47 2.01
C HIS A 426 16.79 -19.46 3.50
N ALA A 427 17.75 -19.08 4.36
CA ALA A 427 17.53 -18.95 5.79
C ALA A 427 16.38 -17.97 6.11
N ILE A 428 16.34 -16.81 5.44
CA ILE A 428 15.24 -15.84 5.61
C ILE A 428 13.89 -16.44 5.23
N ARG A 429 13.80 -17.10 4.07
CA ARG A 429 12.54 -17.68 3.58
C ARG A 429 12.02 -18.77 4.50
N GLU A 430 12.92 -19.61 5.03
CA GLU A 430 12.58 -20.65 6.02
C GLU A 430 12.11 -20.04 7.34
N MET A 431 12.78 -18.98 7.82
CA MET A 431 12.39 -18.29 9.05
C MET A 431 11.03 -17.58 8.93
N GLN A 432 10.60 -17.21 7.72
CA GLN A 432 9.32 -16.53 7.47
C GLN A 432 8.10 -17.48 7.38
N ILE A 433 8.28 -18.80 7.43
CA ILE A 433 7.19 -19.78 7.28
C ILE A 433 6.07 -19.58 8.32
N PRO A 434 6.34 -19.40 9.63
CA PRO A 434 5.28 -19.16 10.62
C PRO A 434 4.44 -17.92 10.28
N ALA A 435 5.09 -16.80 9.93
CA ALA A 435 4.42 -15.57 9.54
C ALA A 435 3.60 -15.73 8.25
N LEU A 436 4.08 -16.53 7.30
CA LEU A 436 3.34 -16.84 6.07
C LEU A 436 2.06 -17.63 6.37
N VAL A 437 2.13 -18.65 7.23
CA VAL A 437 0.97 -19.45 7.62
C VAL A 437 -0.07 -18.60 8.34
N GLN A 438 0.39 -17.71 9.23
CA GLN A 438 -0.45 -16.71 9.87
C GLN A 438 -1.12 -15.77 8.86
N ASN A 439 -0.39 -15.32 7.83
CA ASN A 439 -0.95 -14.46 6.78
C ASN A 439 -2.06 -15.19 5.99
N ILE A 440 -1.88 -16.48 5.69
CA ILE A 440 -2.90 -17.30 5.01
C ILE A 440 -4.12 -17.50 5.93
N LEU A 441 -3.92 -17.80 7.21
CA LEU A 441 -5.01 -17.90 8.19
C LEU A 441 -5.80 -16.60 8.27
N LEU A 442 -5.12 -15.46 8.38
CA LEU A 442 -5.77 -14.16 8.50
C LEU A 442 -6.50 -13.77 7.20
N SER A 443 -6.00 -14.19 6.05
CA SER A 443 -6.68 -14.03 4.76
C SER A 443 -7.97 -14.85 4.68
N GLU A 444 -7.94 -16.12 5.11
CA GLU A 444 -9.14 -16.96 5.17
C GLU A 444 -10.13 -16.41 6.22
N PHE A 445 -9.62 -15.99 7.38
CA PHE A 445 -10.42 -15.39 8.45
C PHE A 445 -11.16 -14.14 7.98
N ASP A 446 -10.46 -13.18 7.35
CA ASP A 446 -11.04 -11.94 6.81
C ASP A 446 -12.19 -12.23 5.85
N LEU A 447 -12.00 -13.17 4.91
CA LEU A 447 -13.05 -13.57 3.97
C LEU A 447 -14.25 -14.23 4.69
N LEU A 448 -14.00 -15.06 5.70
CA LEU A 448 -15.05 -15.76 6.43
C LEU A 448 -15.89 -14.84 7.30
N ILE A 449 -15.29 -13.85 7.98
CA ILE A 449 -16.05 -12.89 8.81
C ILE A 449 -16.91 -11.95 7.95
N HIS A 450 -16.45 -11.59 6.76
CA HIS A 450 -17.22 -10.75 5.82
C HIS A 450 -18.28 -11.54 5.04
N LYS A 451 -18.23 -12.88 5.11
CA LYS A 451 -19.25 -13.79 4.59
C LYS A 451 -20.29 -14.19 5.63
N SER A 452 -19.86 -14.50 6.86
CA SER A 452 -20.73 -15.02 7.90
C SER A 452 -21.41 -13.88 8.65
N SER A 453 -22.71 -13.71 8.43
CA SER A 453 -23.52 -12.74 9.19
C SER A 453 -23.97 -13.26 10.56
N ILE A 454 -23.66 -14.51 10.92
CA ILE A 454 -24.27 -15.22 12.05
C ILE A 454 -23.26 -15.76 13.06
N LYS A 455 -22.05 -16.19 12.64
CA LYS A 455 -21.05 -16.72 13.58
C LYS A 455 -20.30 -15.58 14.28
N PHE A 456 -20.10 -15.72 15.58
CA PHE A 456 -19.20 -14.82 16.31
C PHE A 456 -17.76 -15.00 15.79
N TRP A 457 -17.06 -13.89 15.55
CA TRP A 457 -15.74 -13.89 14.90
C TRP A 457 -14.74 -14.82 15.62
N PHE A 458 -14.81 -14.90 16.95
CA PHE A 458 -13.88 -15.68 17.74
C PHE A 458 -14.06 -17.19 17.53
N ASP A 459 -15.29 -17.66 17.29
CA ASP A 459 -15.53 -19.07 16.97
C ASP A 459 -14.92 -19.44 15.62
N ILE A 460 -15.04 -18.54 14.62
CA ILE A 460 -14.38 -18.69 13.32
C ILE A 460 -12.86 -18.76 13.52
N TYR A 461 -12.28 -17.83 14.28
CA TYR A 461 -10.83 -17.81 14.53
C TYR A 461 -10.35 -19.07 15.23
N ARG A 462 -11.05 -19.54 16.26
CA ARG A 462 -10.70 -20.76 17.01
C ARG A 462 -10.79 -22.01 16.14
N GLU A 463 -11.80 -22.10 15.27
CA GLU A 463 -11.94 -23.18 14.28
C GLU A 463 -10.77 -23.19 13.29
N LEU A 464 -10.38 -22.02 12.77
CA LEU A 464 -9.26 -21.89 11.84
C LEU A 464 -7.91 -22.18 12.50
N SER A 465 -7.67 -21.65 13.70
CA SER A 465 -6.40 -21.84 14.43
C SER A 465 -6.06 -23.33 14.60
N ARG A 466 -7.06 -24.17 14.87
CA ARG A 466 -6.90 -25.64 14.95
C ARG A 466 -6.51 -26.31 13.63
N GLN A 467 -6.83 -25.69 12.49
CA GLN A 467 -6.52 -26.22 11.16
C GLN A 467 -5.16 -25.76 10.64
N TYR A 468 -4.69 -24.59 11.10
CA TYR A 468 -3.47 -23.97 10.61
C TYR A 468 -2.25 -24.21 11.50
N PHE A 469 -2.46 -24.24 12.82
CA PHE A 469 -1.37 -24.36 13.76
C PHE A 469 -1.29 -25.77 14.36
N PRO A 470 -0.12 -26.43 14.33
CA PRO A 470 0.05 -27.77 14.89
C PRO A 470 -0.30 -27.87 16.38
N TYR A 471 -0.11 -26.78 17.13
CA TYR A 471 -0.43 -26.65 18.56
C TYR A 471 -1.87 -26.15 18.82
N GLY A 472 -2.65 -25.87 17.77
CA GLY A 472 -4.00 -25.35 17.89
C GLY A 472 -4.07 -23.92 18.41
N TRP A 473 -5.13 -23.60 19.16
CA TRP A 473 -5.39 -22.28 19.74
C TRP A 473 -5.01 -22.25 21.22
N GLU A 474 -4.30 -21.22 21.65
CA GLU A 474 -3.88 -21.02 23.05
C GLU A 474 -4.76 -20.01 23.79
N LYS A 475 -4.95 -20.22 25.09
CA LYS A 475 -5.80 -19.33 25.91
C LYS A 475 -5.22 -17.91 25.92
N GLY A 476 -6.04 -16.93 25.53
CA GLY A 476 -5.65 -15.52 25.48
C GLY A 476 -5.10 -15.07 24.12
N ASP A 477 -5.03 -15.98 23.14
CA ASP A 477 -4.72 -15.62 21.77
C ASP A 477 -5.94 -15.00 21.07
N TYR A 478 -5.82 -13.70 20.78
CA TYR A 478 -6.79 -12.90 20.05
C TYR A 478 -6.14 -12.24 18.83
N LEU A 479 -5.29 -12.98 18.11
CA LEU A 479 -4.52 -12.47 16.99
C LEU A 479 -5.28 -11.53 16.03
N PRO A 480 -6.55 -11.80 15.64
CA PRO A 480 -7.31 -10.87 14.80
C PRO A 480 -7.47 -9.47 15.38
N CYS A 481 -7.56 -9.32 16.71
CA CYS A 481 -7.70 -8.02 17.37
C CYS A 481 -6.44 -7.13 17.28
N ASN A 482 -5.28 -7.73 16.99
CA ASN A 482 -4.03 -7.00 16.72
C ASN A 482 -3.75 -6.86 15.20
N SER A 483 -4.68 -7.32 14.36
CA SER A 483 -4.57 -7.23 12.91
C SER A 483 -5.28 -5.98 12.40
N SER A 484 -4.73 -5.41 11.33
CA SER A 484 -5.37 -4.34 10.58
C SER A 484 -6.72 -4.75 9.99
N ILE A 485 -7.04 -6.05 9.90
CA ILE A 485 -8.34 -6.57 9.41
C ILE A 485 -9.52 -5.97 10.18
N VAL A 486 -9.35 -5.75 11.48
CA VAL A 486 -10.44 -5.31 12.37
C VAL A 486 -10.60 -3.79 12.36
N VAL A 487 -9.56 -3.04 11.98
CA VAL A 487 -9.52 -1.57 12.16
C VAL A 487 -9.44 -0.79 10.85
N ASP A 488 -8.96 -1.40 9.76
CA ASP A 488 -8.74 -0.71 8.49
C ASP A 488 -9.79 -1.11 7.44
N GLU A 489 -10.77 -0.22 7.23
CA GLU A 489 -11.83 -0.39 6.24
C GLU A 489 -11.29 -0.53 4.80
N GLN A 490 -10.07 -0.06 4.51
CA GLN A 490 -9.47 -0.18 3.19
C GLN A 490 -9.02 -1.61 2.88
N ILE A 491 -8.90 -2.46 3.91
CA ILE A 491 -8.39 -3.82 3.75
C ILE A 491 -9.43 -4.90 4.00
N ALA A 492 -10.56 -4.54 4.60
CA ALA A 492 -11.70 -5.42 4.81
C ALA A 492 -12.04 -6.24 3.56
N SER A 493 -12.18 -7.56 3.71
CA SER A 493 -12.43 -8.53 2.64
C SER A 493 -11.37 -8.62 1.54
N SER A 494 -10.17 -8.07 1.77
CA SER A 494 -9.07 -8.03 0.80
C SER A 494 -7.71 -8.37 1.41
N TYR A 495 -7.65 -8.91 2.62
CA TYR A 495 -6.37 -9.23 3.28
C TYR A 495 -5.50 -10.21 2.47
N TYR A 496 -6.15 -11.08 1.69
CA TYR A 496 -5.51 -12.02 0.75
C TYR A 496 -4.66 -11.36 -0.34
N ARG A 497 -4.82 -10.06 -0.59
CA ARG A 497 -4.11 -9.32 -1.65
C ARG A 497 -2.59 -9.46 -1.57
N GLN A 498 -2.04 -9.61 -0.37
CA GLN A 498 -0.60 -9.81 -0.17
C GLN A 498 -0.16 -11.11 -0.86
N LEU A 499 -0.91 -12.19 -0.62
CA LEU A 499 -0.63 -13.52 -1.17
C LEU A 499 -0.82 -13.54 -2.68
N LEU A 500 -1.90 -12.95 -3.19
CA LEU A 500 -2.12 -12.92 -4.65
C LEU A 500 -1.07 -12.05 -5.37
N SER A 501 -0.74 -10.88 -4.82
CA SER A 501 0.32 -10.01 -5.34
C SER A 501 1.66 -10.74 -5.41
N GLU A 502 2.01 -11.48 -4.36
CA GLU A 502 3.24 -12.25 -4.31
C GLU A 502 3.25 -13.42 -5.30
N ILE A 503 2.13 -14.13 -5.45
CA ILE A 503 1.99 -15.20 -6.45
C ILE A 503 2.25 -14.65 -7.85
N ILE A 504 1.67 -13.51 -8.20
CA ILE A 504 1.89 -12.85 -9.50
C ILE A 504 3.36 -12.49 -9.66
N ALA A 505 3.98 -11.87 -8.65
CA ALA A 505 5.38 -11.47 -8.70
C ALA A 505 6.34 -12.67 -8.89
N CYS A 506 6.14 -13.75 -8.12
CA CYS A 506 6.93 -14.98 -8.23
C CYS A 506 6.82 -15.59 -9.64
N ASP A 507 5.61 -15.62 -10.17
CA ASP A 507 5.32 -16.18 -11.48
C ASP A 507 5.96 -15.37 -12.62
N LEU A 508 5.94 -14.04 -12.54
CA LEU A 508 6.64 -13.16 -13.49
C LEU A 508 8.16 -13.35 -13.45
N ILE A 509 8.74 -13.46 -12.26
CA ILE A 509 10.20 -13.65 -12.08
C ILE A 509 10.64 -15.05 -12.51
N ASN A 510 9.76 -16.04 -12.37
CA ASN A 510 10.05 -17.39 -12.84
C ASN A 510 10.32 -17.44 -14.36
N ASP A 511 9.79 -16.48 -15.15
CA ASP A 511 10.01 -16.41 -16.60
C ASP A 511 11.47 -16.14 -16.98
N ILE A 512 12.23 -15.38 -16.18
CA ILE A 512 13.64 -15.11 -16.49
C ILE A 512 14.57 -16.25 -16.08
N GLY A 513 14.11 -17.20 -15.27
CA GLY A 513 14.89 -18.34 -14.79
C GLY A 513 16.00 -17.99 -13.79
N GLU A 514 16.28 -18.91 -12.87
CA GLU A 514 17.27 -18.69 -11.78
C GLU A 514 18.73 -18.68 -12.29
N ASN A 515 19.01 -19.31 -13.42
CA ASN A 515 20.36 -19.45 -13.96
C ASN A 515 20.82 -18.29 -14.85
N THR A 516 19.90 -17.42 -15.25
CA THR A 516 20.19 -16.28 -16.13
C THR A 516 21.05 -15.26 -15.40
N GLN A 517 22.19 -14.90 -15.96
CA GLN A 517 23.13 -13.98 -15.31
C GLN A 517 22.61 -12.54 -15.33
N ILE A 518 22.75 -11.82 -14.22
CA ILE A 518 22.24 -10.44 -14.06
C ILE A 518 22.78 -9.43 -15.09
N ASN A 519 24.00 -9.64 -15.59
CA ASN A 519 24.64 -8.77 -16.58
C ASN A 519 24.41 -9.24 -18.02
N SER A 520 23.67 -10.33 -18.21
CA SER A 520 23.30 -10.79 -19.55
C SER A 520 22.31 -9.83 -20.21
N ALA A 521 22.39 -9.73 -21.54
CA ALA A 521 21.42 -8.95 -22.31
C ALA A 521 19.98 -9.46 -22.09
N GLU A 522 19.81 -10.77 -21.87
CA GLU A 522 18.52 -11.38 -21.57
C GLU A 522 17.88 -10.81 -20.28
N PHE A 523 18.64 -10.79 -19.18
CA PHE A 523 18.17 -10.28 -17.89
C PHE A 523 17.85 -8.79 -17.94
N VAL A 524 18.72 -8.00 -18.56
CA VAL A 524 18.51 -6.55 -18.74
C VAL A 524 17.28 -6.29 -19.61
N ASN A 525 17.10 -7.03 -20.71
CA ASN A 525 15.93 -6.91 -21.57
C ASN A 525 14.63 -7.29 -20.84
N PHE A 526 14.66 -8.29 -19.97
CA PHE A 526 13.53 -8.64 -19.11
C PHE A 526 13.15 -7.49 -18.17
N CYS A 527 14.12 -6.89 -17.48
CA CYS A 527 13.90 -5.75 -16.59
C CYS A 527 13.35 -4.53 -17.35
N LYS A 528 13.92 -4.21 -18.53
CA LYS A 528 13.41 -3.13 -19.39
C LYS A 528 12.00 -3.41 -19.92
N LYS A 529 11.69 -4.65 -20.28
CA LYS A 529 10.33 -5.08 -20.65
C LYS A 529 9.37 -4.90 -19.49
N PHE A 530 9.78 -5.23 -18.26
CA PHE A 530 8.95 -5.05 -17.07
C PHE A 530 8.69 -3.56 -16.83
N LYS A 531 9.72 -2.71 -16.90
CA LYS A 531 9.58 -1.25 -16.82
C LYS A 531 8.56 -0.73 -17.82
N ASN A 532 8.71 -1.05 -19.10
CA ASN A 532 7.84 -0.53 -20.15
C ASN A 532 6.39 -1.02 -20.01
N CYS A 533 6.19 -2.23 -19.51
CA CYS A 533 4.86 -2.80 -19.36
C CYS A 533 4.16 -2.32 -18.08
N TYR A 534 4.87 -2.29 -16.95
CA TYR A 534 4.30 -2.10 -15.62
C TYR A 534 4.60 -0.74 -15.01
N LEU A 535 5.84 -0.26 -15.09
CA LEU A 535 6.24 0.99 -14.45
C LEU A 535 5.85 2.21 -15.28
N LEU A 536 5.94 2.13 -16.60
CA LEU A 536 5.55 3.20 -17.54
C LEU A 536 4.10 3.07 -18.02
N SER A 537 3.24 2.39 -17.24
CA SER A 537 1.82 2.25 -17.58
C SER A 537 1.13 3.62 -17.55
N ASP A 538 0.37 3.90 -18.60
CA ASP A 538 -0.46 5.10 -18.77
C ASP A 538 -1.88 4.95 -18.20
N GLY A 539 -2.18 3.80 -17.58
CA GLY A 539 -3.51 3.47 -17.06
C GLY A 539 -4.51 3.02 -18.15
N SER A 540 -4.05 2.76 -19.38
CA SER A 540 -4.88 2.31 -20.50
C SER A 540 -5.20 0.80 -20.50
N MET A 541 -4.62 0.04 -19.58
CA MET A 541 -4.80 -1.42 -19.48
C MET A 541 -5.05 -1.84 -18.03
N LYS A 542 -5.89 -2.87 -17.85
CA LYS A 542 -6.09 -3.51 -16.55
C LYS A 542 -4.91 -4.41 -16.19
N GLN A 543 -4.68 -4.66 -14.91
CA GLN A 543 -3.52 -5.45 -14.48
C GLN A 543 -3.50 -6.88 -15.03
N LEU A 544 -4.67 -7.52 -15.18
CA LEU A 544 -4.75 -8.85 -15.80
C LEU A 544 -4.35 -8.82 -17.29
N GLU A 545 -4.67 -7.74 -18.00
CA GLU A 545 -4.30 -7.56 -19.41
C GLU A 545 -2.80 -7.28 -19.54
N MET A 546 -2.26 -6.44 -18.65
CA MET A 546 -0.81 -6.21 -18.53
C MET A 546 -0.06 -7.52 -18.25
N TYR A 547 -0.58 -8.32 -17.32
CA TYR A 547 -0.06 -9.66 -17.02
C TYR A 547 -0.06 -10.57 -18.25
N ARG A 548 -1.19 -10.70 -18.96
CA ARG A 548 -1.28 -11.49 -20.20
C ARG A 548 -0.30 -11.00 -21.26
N SER A 549 -0.17 -9.68 -21.41
CA SER A 549 0.75 -9.07 -22.37
C SER A 549 2.21 -9.38 -22.05
N PHE A 550 2.58 -9.33 -20.76
CA PHE A 550 3.94 -9.59 -20.30
C PHE A 550 4.30 -11.08 -20.31
N ALA A 551 3.53 -11.88 -19.58
CA ALA A 551 3.79 -13.30 -19.30
C ALA A 551 3.33 -14.24 -20.42
N LYS A 552 2.55 -13.74 -21.39
CA LYS A 552 1.99 -14.50 -22.51
C LYS A 552 1.14 -15.72 -22.09
N ARG A 553 0.45 -15.61 -20.95
CA ARG A 553 -0.46 -16.63 -20.41
C ARG A 553 -1.68 -16.03 -19.72
N GLU A 554 -2.75 -16.82 -19.60
CA GLU A 554 -4.07 -16.36 -19.12
C GLU A 554 -4.15 -16.05 -17.63
N SER A 555 -3.38 -16.73 -16.79
CA SER A 555 -3.40 -16.58 -15.33
C SER A 555 -2.05 -16.95 -14.69
N PRO A 556 -1.76 -16.46 -13.47
CA PRO A 556 -0.52 -16.76 -12.75
C PRO A 556 -0.50 -18.19 -12.21
N SER A 557 0.69 -18.83 -12.24
CA SER A 557 0.91 -20.14 -11.66
C SER A 557 1.29 -20.04 -10.18
N VAL A 558 0.53 -20.76 -9.34
CA VAL A 558 0.85 -20.88 -7.90
C VAL A 558 2.15 -21.68 -7.67
N ASN A 559 2.60 -22.47 -8.65
CA ASN A 559 3.78 -23.31 -8.49
C ASN A 559 5.06 -22.49 -8.29
N ALA A 560 5.19 -21.34 -8.96
CA ALA A 560 6.33 -20.45 -8.77
C ALA A 560 6.41 -20.00 -7.30
N PHE A 561 5.31 -19.50 -6.74
CA PHE A 561 5.22 -19.13 -5.32
C PHE A 561 5.58 -20.30 -4.38
N LEU A 562 5.02 -21.49 -4.62
CA LEU A 562 5.29 -22.67 -3.80
C LEU A 562 6.79 -23.05 -3.81
N ASN A 563 7.45 -22.93 -4.96
CA ASN A 563 8.88 -23.20 -5.11
C ASN A 563 9.73 -22.10 -4.45
N PHE A 564 9.40 -20.83 -4.70
CA PHE A 564 10.09 -19.67 -4.12
C PHE A 564 10.04 -19.72 -2.59
N ARG A 565 8.89 -20.06 -2.02
CA ARG A 565 8.65 -20.23 -0.57
C ARG A 565 9.00 -21.61 -0.03
N ARG A 566 9.53 -22.52 -0.86
CA ARG A 566 9.94 -23.88 -0.48
C ARG A 566 8.85 -24.67 0.27
N LEU A 567 7.60 -24.47 -0.12
CA LEU A 567 6.43 -25.14 0.48
C LEU A 567 6.21 -26.55 -0.07
N VAL A 568 6.92 -26.91 -1.14
CA VAL A 568 6.91 -28.24 -1.75
C VAL A 568 8.34 -28.75 -1.76
N LYS A 569 8.55 -30.02 -1.37
CA LYS A 569 9.87 -30.66 -1.49
C LYS A 569 10.28 -30.64 -2.96
N GLN A 570 11.42 -30.04 -3.28
CA GLN A 570 12.03 -30.21 -4.59
C GLN A 570 12.29 -31.69 -4.78
N THR A 571 11.56 -32.33 -5.71
CA THR A 571 12.00 -33.61 -6.25
C THR A 571 13.33 -33.32 -6.94
N VAL A 572 14.42 -33.64 -6.25
CA VAL A 572 15.74 -33.76 -6.88
C VAL A 572 15.55 -34.83 -7.96
N HIS A 573 15.40 -34.41 -9.20
CA HIS A 573 15.63 -35.31 -10.32
C HIS A 573 17.12 -35.62 -10.29
N ASN A 574 17.44 -36.74 -9.64
CA ASN A 574 18.76 -37.38 -9.74
C ASN A 574 19.09 -37.71 -11.19
#